data_AF-A0A7C1AM94-F1
#
_entry.id   AF-A0A7C1AM94-F1
#
_cell.length_a   1.000
_cell.length_b   1.000
_cell.length_c   1.000
_cell.angle_alpha   90.00
_cell.angle_beta   90.00
_cell.angle_gamma   90.00
#
_symmetry.space_group_name_H-M   'P 1'
#
loop_
_entity.id
_entity.type
_entity.pdbx_description
1 polymer ?
#
loop_
_entity_poly.entity_id
_entity_poly.type
_entity_poly.pdbx_seq_one_letter_code
_entity_poly.pdbx_strand_id
1 'polypeptide(L)' 'MISLPKPEIESGILLNQAIYNRYSCRKFSSRNLTLNHVSTLLWAAGGRTRSQRTIPSAGATYPLEIYLVVGKD' A
#
# COMPACT_ATOMS: atom_id res chain seq x y z
N MET A 1 16.70 -7.11 6.15
CA MET A 1 15.59 -6.17 6.37
C MET A 1 15.85 -4.95 5.50
N ILE A 2 14.89 -4.51 4.69
CA ILE A 2 15.07 -3.39 3.74
C ILE A 2 14.44 -2.15 4.36
N SER A 3 15.17 -1.03 4.40
CA SER A 3 14.62 0.24 4.83
C SER A 3 13.74 0.82 3.73
N LEU A 4 12.50 1.18 4.07
CA LEU A 4 11.59 1.83 3.14
C LEU A 4 11.62 3.35 3.36
N PRO A 5 11.52 4.14 2.28
CA PRO A 5 11.35 5.58 2.39
C PRO A 5 10.02 5.91 3.08
N LYS A 6 9.85 7.15 3.55
CA LYS A 6 8.55 7.60 4.08
C LYS A 6 7.49 7.48 2.98
N PRO A 7 6.29 6.97 3.29
CA PRO A 7 5.22 6.88 2.31
C PRO A 7 4.80 8.29 1.88
N GLU A 8 4.50 8.43 0.60
CA GLU A 8 3.99 9.67 0.03
C GLU A 8 2.47 9.72 0.25
N ILE A 9 2.01 10.66 1.08
CA ILE A 9 0.60 10.74 1.53
C ILE A 9 -0.19 11.89 0.86
N GLU A 10 0.50 12.82 0.22
CA GLU A 10 -0.11 14.01 -0.41
C GLU A 10 -0.29 13.84 -1.92
N SER A 11 0.38 12.85 -2.53
CA SER A 11 0.25 12.56 -3.95
C SER A 11 -0.87 11.55 -4.22
N GLY A 12 -1.51 11.68 -5.39
CA GLY A 12 -2.52 10.71 -5.85
C GLY A 12 -3.71 11.33 -6.56
N ILE A 13 -4.79 10.55 -6.66
CA ILE A 13 -6.09 10.96 -7.21
C ILE A 13 -7.11 11.09 -6.09
N LEU A 14 -8.23 11.77 -6.36
CA LEU A 14 -9.31 11.89 -5.40
C LEU A 14 -9.94 10.51 -5.10
N LEU A 15 -10.44 10.33 -3.87
CA LEU A 15 -11.06 9.07 -3.43
C LEU A 15 -12.21 8.62 -4.35
N ASN A 16 -13.07 9.55 -4.75
CA ASN A 16 -14.18 9.26 -5.66
C ASN A 16 -13.71 8.80 -7.04
N GLN A 17 -12.62 9.39 -7.57
CA GLN A 17 -12.00 8.96 -8.82
C GLN A 17 -11.38 7.57 -8.68
N ALA A 18 -10.72 7.28 -7.56
CA ALA A 18 -10.16 5.95 -7.28
C ALA A 18 -11.26 4.87 -7.24
N ILE A 19 -12.38 5.15 -6.56
CA ILE A 19 -13.53 4.24 -6.49
C ILE A 19 -14.14 4.04 -7.88
N TYR A 20 -14.37 5.11 -8.63
CA TYR A 20 -14.94 5.05 -9.98
C TYR A 20 -14.06 4.26 -10.96
N ASN A 21 -12.74 4.49 -10.93
CA ASN A 21 -11.78 3.84 -11.82
C ASN A 21 -11.35 2.44 -11.36
N ARG A 22 -11.81 1.93 -10.22
CA ARG A 22 -11.34 0.66 -9.66
C ARG A 22 -11.85 -0.54 -10.49
N TYR A 23 -10.93 -1.27 -11.09
CA TYR A 23 -11.17 -2.59 -11.68
C TYR A 23 -10.01 -3.55 -11.39
N SER A 24 -10.21 -4.86 -11.57
CA SER A 24 -9.14 -5.85 -11.38
C SER A 24 -8.30 -5.99 -12.66
N CYS A 25 -7.00 -5.72 -12.58
CA CYS A 25 -6.06 -5.93 -13.68
C CYS A 25 -5.29 -7.25 -13.49
N ARG A 26 -5.03 -7.98 -14.58
CA ARG A 26 -4.28 -9.26 -14.60
C ARG A 26 -3.14 -9.30 -15.62
N LYS A 27 -2.88 -8.17 -16.30
CA LYS A 27 -1.78 -8.01 -17.25
C LYS A 27 -0.89 -6.89 -16.72
N PHE A 28 0.36 -7.19 -16.41
CA PHE A 28 1.30 -6.25 -15.79
C PHE A 28 2.47 -5.96 -16.73
N SER A 29 3.02 -4.75 -16.64
CA SER A 29 4.29 -4.41 -17.28
C SER A 29 5.45 -5.16 -16.60
N SER A 30 6.54 -5.40 -17.33
CA SER A 30 7.81 -5.88 -16.77
C SER A 30 8.56 -4.81 -15.97
N ARG A 31 8.05 -3.57 -15.89
CA ARG A 31 8.66 -2.49 -15.12
C ARG A 31 8.52 -2.76 -13.62
N ASN A 32 9.66 -2.77 -12.92
CA ASN A 32 9.71 -2.88 -11.47
C ASN A 32 9.08 -1.66 -10.77
N LEU A 33 8.48 -1.90 -9.59
CA LEU A 33 8.05 -0.84 -8.70
C LEU A 33 9.27 -0.21 -8.01
N THR A 34 9.23 1.11 -7.80
CA THR A 34 10.22 1.80 -6.98
C THR A 34 9.97 1.54 -5.49
N LEU A 35 10.98 1.74 -4.64
CA LEU A 35 10.79 1.64 -3.18
C LEU A 35 9.77 2.66 -2.64
N ASN A 36 9.61 3.82 -3.29
CA ASN A 36 8.55 4.76 -2.96
C ASN A 36 7.16 4.17 -3.24
N HIS A 37 6.95 3.56 -4.41
CA HIS A 37 5.69 2.88 -4.72
C HIS A 37 5.37 1.77 -3.70
N VAL A 38 6.38 0.96 -3.35
CA VAL A 38 6.24 -0.11 -2.36
C VAL A 38 5.89 0.46 -0.98
N SER A 39 6.59 1.51 -0.53
CA SER A 39 6.32 2.14 0.76
C SER A 39 4.90 2.68 0.85
N THR A 40 4.45 3.45 -0.15
CA THR A 40 3.10 4.00 -0.19
C THR A 40 2.04 2.90 -0.26
N LEU A 41 2.27 1.83 -1.03
CA LEU A 41 1.33 0.71 -1.14
C LEU A 41 1.17 -0.04 0.19
N LEU A 42 2.28 -0.38 0.86
CA LEU A 42 2.24 -1.06 2.16
C LEU A 42 1.63 -0.16 3.24
N TRP A 43 1.91 1.14 3.19
CA TRP A 43 1.27 2.10 4.07
C TRP A 43 -0.25 2.15 3.85
N ALA A 44 -0.70 2.25 2.60
CA ALA A 44 -2.12 2.25 2.28
C ALA A 44 -2.82 0.95 2.72
N ALA A 45 -2.16 -0.20 2.59
CA ALA A 45 -2.71 -1.51 2.93
C ALA A 45 -2.85 -1.77 4.45
N GLY A 46 -2.04 -1.12 5.29
CA GLY A 46 -2.14 -1.29 6.74
C GLY A 46 -1.04 -0.60 7.56
N GLY A 47 -0.42 0.45 7.02
CA GLY A 47 0.60 1.24 7.71
C GLY A 47 0.05 2.08 8.87
N ARG A 48 0.96 2.74 9.59
CA ARG A 48 0.62 3.60 10.73
C ARG A 48 0.17 4.99 10.28
N THR A 49 -0.85 5.51 10.96
CA THR A 49 -1.28 6.91 10.95
C THR A 49 -0.86 7.57 12.27
N ARG A 50 -1.41 8.75 12.61
CA ARG A 50 -1.08 9.45 13.86
C ARG A 50 -1.45 8.66 15.12
N SER A 51 -2.48 7.82 15.06
CA SER A 51 -3.00 7.11 16.24
C SER A 51 -3.25 5.63 16.03
N GLN A 52 -3.48 5.18 14.79
CA GLN A 52 -3.92 3.82 14.49
C GLN A 52 -3.31 3.33 13.17
N ARG A 53 -3.82 2.23 12.60
CA ARG A 53 -3.50 1.83 11.22
C ARG A 53 -4.38 2.55 10.20
N THR A 54 -3.99 2.54 8.93
CA THR A 54 -4.79 3.02 7.80
C THR A 54 -6.10 2.24 7.59
N ILE A 55 -6.17 1.03 8.16
CA ILE A 55 -7.35 0.17 8.16
C ILE A 55 -7.96 0.07 9.56
N PRO A 56 -9.29 -0.06 9.69
CA PRO A 56 -9.93 -0.41 10.96
C PRO A 56 -9.72 -1.90 11.27
N SER A 57 -9.83 -2.25 12.55
CA SER A 57 -9.81 -3.65 12.99
C SER A 57 -10.64 -3.79 14.27
N ALA A 58 -11.36 -4.91 14.41
CA ALA A 58 -12.17 -5.18 15.59
C ALA A 58 -11.28 -5.16 16.86
N GLY A 59 -11.64 -4.30 17.81
CA GLY A 59 -10.88 -4.08 19.03
C GLY A 59 -9.46 -3.52 18.84
N ALA A 60 -9.14 -2.96 17.66
CA ALA A 60 -7.80 -2.50 17.31
C ALA A 60 -6.71 -3.58 17.49
N THR A 61 -7.07 -4.86 17.30
CA THR A 61 -6.18 -6.00 17.51
C THR A 61 -5.20 -6.22 16.36
N TYR A 62 -5.56 -5.80 15.14
CA TYR A 62 -4.72 -5.87 13.94
C TYR A 62 -4.05 -7.24 13.70
N PRO A 63 -4.82 -8.34 13.62
CA PRO A 63 -4.27 -9.69 13.56
C PRO A 63 -3.64 -10.07 12.21
N LEU A 64 -3.79 -9.21 11.19
CA LEU A 64 -3.34 -9.49 9.83
C LEU A 64 -1.93 -8.95 9.59
N GLU A 65 -1.09 -9.79 8.99
CA GLU A 65 0.26 -9.46 8.56
C GLU A 65 0.34 -9.38 7.03
N ILE A 66 1.16 -8.45 6.53
CA ILE A 66 1.35 -8.23 5.09
C ILE A 66 2.74 -8.73 4.71
N TYR A 67 2.78 -9.71 3.82
CA TYR A 67 4.01 -10.23 3.23
C TYR A 67 4.18 -9.68 1.81
N LEU A 68 5.31 -9.00 1.57
CA LEU A 68 5.71 -8.58 0.24
C LEU A 68 6.59 -9.67 -0.39
N VAL A 69 6.09 -10.32 -1.43
CA VAL A 69 6.86 -11.29 -2.22
C VAL A 69 7.41 -10.57 -3.46
N VAL A 70 8.72 -10.61 -3.62
CA VAL A 70 9.42 -9.99 -4.75
C VAL A 70 9.87 -11.11 -5.69
N GLY A 71 9.61 -10.95 -6.99
CA GLY A 71 10.11 -11.88 -8.00
C GLY A 71 11.64 -11.92 -7.98
N LYS A 72 12.20 -13.08 -8.34
CA LYS A 72 13.63 -13.16 -8.66
C LYS A 72 13.84 -12.59 -10.05
N ASP A 73 14.93 -11.86 -10.22
CA ASP A 73 15.47 -11.55 -11.55
C ASP A 73 15.88 -12.84 -12.28
#